data_AF-A0A348TQD1-F1
#
_entry.id   AF-A0A348TQD1-F1
#
_cell.length_a   1.000
_cell.length_b   1.000
_cell.length_c   1.000
_cell.angle_alpha   90.00
_cell.angle_beta   90.00
_cell.angle_gamma   90.00
#
_symmetry.space_group_name_H-M   'P 1'
#
loop_
_entity.id
_entity.type
_entity.pdbx_description
1 polymer ?
#
loop_
_entity_poly.entity_id
_entity_poly.type
_entity_poly.pdbx_seq_one_letter_code
_entity_poly.pdbx_strand_id
1 'polypeptide(L)'
;IETSGKHCVVIGRSHIVGSPMSILMARNGYPGNATVTLTHSKTKDLAVICRTADILIVAIGKPEFIKADMVKEGAVVVDVGIHRLPDSSKKSGF
;
A
#
# COMPACT_ATOMS: atom_id res chain seq x y z
N ILE A 1 -9.76 6.38 8.48
CA ILE A 1 -11.06 6.63 7.81
C ILE A 1 -11.94 5.39 7.96
N GLU A 2 -13.26 5.52 7.85
CA GLU A 2 -14.13 4.35 7.71
C GLU A 2 -13.77 3.57 6.44
N THR A 3 -13.68 2.24 6.55
CA THR A 3 -13.23 1.34 5.49
C THR A 3 -14.37 0.78 4.65
N SER A 4 -15.58 0.73 5.23
CA SER A 4 -16.77 0.22 4.55
C SER A 4 -17.06 0.99 3.27
N GLY A 5 -17.22 0.26 2.16
CA GLY A 5 -17.49 0.83 0.84
C GLY A 5 -16.33 1.59 0.19
N LYS A 6 -15.18 1.73 0.85
CA LYS A 6 -14.00 2.40 0.27
C LYS A 6 -13.26 1.49 -0.71
N HIS A 7 -12.62 2.10 -1.70
CA HIS A 7 -11.71 1.37 -2.58
C HIS A 7 -10.31 1.30 -1.95
N CYS A 8 -9.90 0.10 -1.57
CA CYS A 8 -8.59 -0.19 -1.02
C CYS A 8 -7.70 -0.85 -2.07
N VAL A 9 -6.61 -0.18 -2.47
CA VAL A 9 -5.59 -0.75 -3.34
C VAL A 9 -4.43 -1.23 -2.48
N VAL A 10 -4.08 -2.51 -2.61
CA VAL A 10 -2.91 -3.11 -1.94
C VAL A 10 -1.82 -3.34 -2.98
N ILE A 11 -0.62 -2.82 -2.74
CA ILE A 11 0.54 -2.96 -3.62
C ILE A 11 1.51 -3.95 -3.00
N GLY A 12 1.74 -5.06 -3.69
CA GLY A 12 2.54 -6.16 -3.19
C GLY A 12 1.66 -7.28 -2.66
N ARG A 13 2.08 -8.52 -2.89
CA ARG A 13 1.34 -9.76 -2.56
C ARG A 13 2.21 -10.75 -1.78
N SER A 14 3.07 -10.24 -0.91
CA SER A 14 3.85 -11.08 -0.02
C SER A 14 2.94 -11.85 0.94
N HIS A 15 3.38 -13.02 1.38
CA HIS A 15 2.65 -13.81 2.38
C HIS A 15 2.58 -13.13 3.75
N ILE A 16 3.53 -12.23 4.05
CA ILE A 16 3.65 -11.59 5.36
C ILE A 16 2.74 -10.36 5.49
N VAL A 17 2.52 -9.61 4.40
CA VAL A 17 1.78 -8.33 4.46
C VAL A 17 0.72 -8.22 3.37
N GLY A 18 1.11 -8.23 2.09
CA GLY A 18 0.21 -7.85 1.01
C GLY A 18 -1.04 -8.72 0.91
N SER A 19 -0.85 -10.04 0.81
CA SER A 19 -1.94 -11.00 0.71
C SER A 19 -2.84 -11.05 1.96
N PRO A 20 -2.31 -11.10 3.20
CA PRO A 20 -3.19 -11.05 4.38
C PRO A 20 -3.93 -9.71 4.49
N MET A 21 -3.33 -8.59 4.11
CA MET A 21 -4.01 -7.29 4.11
C MET A 21 -5.15 -7.22 3.09
N SER A 22 -4.96 -7.75 1.86
CA SER A 22 -6.05 -7.76 0.89
C SER A 22 -7.27 -8.56 1.38
N ILE A 23 -7.03 -9.66 2.10
CA ILE A 23 -8.09 -10.46 2.69
C ILE A 23 -8.73 -9.71 3.86
N LEU A 24 -7.93 -9.15 4.77
CA LEU A 24 -8.42 -8.41 5.93
C LEU A 24 -9.36 -7.26 5.52
N MET A 25 -8.96 -6.47 4.54
CA MET A 25 -9.73 -5.32 4.04
C MET A 25 -11.02 -5.74 3.33
N ALA A 26 -11.06 -6.94 2.73
CA ALA A 26 -12.24 -7.47 2.05
C ALA A 26 -13.23 -8.20 2.99
N ARG A 27 -12.83 -8.55 4.22
CA ARG A 27 -13.68 -9.30 5.15
C ARG A 27 -14.94 -8.51 5.52
N ASN A 28 -16.04 -9.23 5.73
CA ASN A 28 -17.26 -8.67 6.32
C ASN A 28 -17.08 -8.50 7.84
N GLY A 29 -16.52 -7.37 8.25
CA GLY A 29 -16.22 -7.04 9.65
C GLY A 29 -15.27 -5.86 9.76
N TYR A 30 -14.90 -5.43 10.96
CA TYR A 30 -13.90 -4.38 11.16
C TYR A 30 -12.47 -4.94 11.09
N PRO A 31 -11.50 -4.30 10.40
CA PRO A 31 -11.59 -3.05 9.63
C PRO A 31 -11.87 -3.29 8.12
N GLY A 32 -12.56 -4.35 7.75
CA GLY A 32 -12.88 -4.71 6.37
C GLY A 32 -14.04 -3.93 5.73
N ASN A 33 -14.85 -4.63 4.93
CA ASN A 33 -15.91 -4.09 4.07
C ASN A 33 -15.45 -3.12 2.96
N ALA A 34 -14.15 -3.13 2.63
CA ALA A 34 -13.64 -2.38 1.48
C ALA A 34 -13.80 -3.19 0.18
N THR A 35 -13.93 -2.48 -0.94
CA THR A 35 -13.66 -3.07 -2.26
C THR A 35 -12.15 -3.11 -2.43
N VAL A 36 -11.57 -4.28 -2.69
CA VAL A 36 -10.11 -4.46 -2.68
C VAL A 36 -9.56 -4.79 -4.06
N THR A 37 -8.52 -4.06 -4.47
CA THR A 37 -7.70 -4.38 -5.65
C THR A 37 -6.28 -4.73 -5.21
N LEU A 38 -5.88 -6.00 -5.35
CA LEU A 38 -4.51 -6.45 -5.10
C LEU A 38 -3.65 -6.28 -6.36
N THR A 39 -2.56 -5.54 -6.24
CA THR A 39 -1.62 -5.25 -7.33
C THR A 39 -0.22 -5.79 -7.05
N HIS A 40 0.58 -5.99 -8.09
CA HIS A 40 1.92 -6.56 -8.00
C HIS A 40 2.79 -6.18 -9.21
N SER A 41 4.01 -6.71 -9.28
CA SER A 41 5.01 -6.40 -10.31
C SER A 41 4.62 -6.72 -11.76
N LYS A 42 3.46 -7.33 -11.99
CA LYS A 42 2.92 -7.66 -13.33
C LYS A 42 1.62 -6.92 -13.62
N THR A 43 1.14 -6.10 -12.69
CA THR A 43 -0.04 -5.25 -12.88
C THR A 43 0.30 -4.18 -13.91
N LYS A 44 -0.53 -4.09 -14.96
CA LYS A 44 -0.47 -3.02 -15.95
C LYS A 44 -1.11 -1.75 -15.38
N ASP A 45 -0.63 -0.59 -15.83
CA ASP A 45 -1.19 0.71 -15.47
C ASP A 45 -1.32 0.96 -13.95
N LEU A 46 -0.33 0.49 -13.19
CA LEU A 46 -0.34 0.54 -11.72
C LEU A 46 -0.65 1.95 -11.18
N ALA A 47 -0.05 2.99 -11.77
CA ALA A 47 -0.30 4.38 -11.37
C ALA A 47 -1.76 4.80 -11.55
N VAL A 48 -2.43 4.34 -12.62
CA VAL A 48 -3.86 4.60 -12.85
C VAL A 48 -4.69 3.95 -11.75
N ILE A 49 -4.40 2.69 -11.42
CA ILE A 49 -5.10 1.96 -10.36
C ILE A 49 -4.88 2.66 -9.00
N CYS A 50 -3.65 3.07 -8.69
CA CYS A 50 -3.35 3.77 -7.43
C CYS A 50 -4.17 5.07 -7.27
N ARG A 51 -4.38 5.82 -8.36
CA ARG A 51 -5.20 7.05 -8.35
C ARG A 51 -6.69 6.80 -8.10
N THR A 52 -7.17 5.55 -8.16
CA THR A 52 -8.55 5.21 -7.82
C THR A 52 -8.73 4.85 -6.34
N ALA A 53 -7.63 4.75 -5.58
CA ALA A 53 -7.65 4.29 -4.21
C ALA A 53 -8.11 5.39 -3.24
N ASP A 54 -9.07 5.09 -2.38
CA ASP A 54 -9.31 5.88 -1.16
C ASP A 54 -8.33 5.48 -0.05
N ILE A 55 -7.90 4.21 -0.07
CA ILE A 55 -6.89 3.64 0.84
C ILE A 55 -5.82 2.97 -0.02
N LEU A 56 -4.57 3.39 0.11
CA LEU A 56 -3.44 2.83 -0.61
C LEU A 56 -2.47 2.16 0.38
N ILE A 57 -2.43 0.83 0.39
CA ILE A 57 -1.51 0.05 1.24
C ILE A 57 -0.30 -0.35 0.41
N VAL A 58 0.89 0.10 0.80
CA VAL A 58 2.14 -0.11 0.08
C VAL A 58 3.00 -1.11 0.84
N ALA A 59 3.06 -2.34 0.36
CA ALA A 59 3.76 -3.47 0.99
C ALA A 59 4.91 -3.98 0.11
N ILE A 60 5.79 -3.07 -0.30
CA ILE A 60 6.94 -3.37 -1.17
C ILE A 60 8.24 -2.84 -0.57
N GLY A 61 9.31 -3.64 -0.67
CA GLY A 61 10.64 -3.28 -0.18
C GLY A 61 11.40 -2.32 -1.11
N LYS A 62 10.71 -1.42 -1.81
CA LYS A 62 11.34 -0.45 -2.70
C LYS A 62 11.10 0.97 -2.17
N PRO A 63 12.15 1.68 -1.73
CA PRO A 63 12.00 3.05 -1.27
C PRO A 63 11.50 3.94 -2.42
N GLU A 64 10.72 4.96 -2.07
CA GLU A 64 10.24 6.00 -3.00
C GLU A 64 9.48 5.48 -4.24
N PHE A 65 8.94 4.26 -4.17
CA PHE A 65 8.26 3.68 -5.33
C PHE A 65 6.94 4.38 -5.65
N ILE A 66 6.22 4.84 -4.63
CA ILE A 66 4.97 5.59 -4.80
C ILE A 66 5.30 7.08 -4.86
N LYS A 67 4.85 7.70 -5.95
CA LYS A 67 5.02 9.13 -6.22
C LYS A 67 3.71 9.87 -5.97
N ALA A 68 3.80 11.18 -5.76
CA ALA A 68 2.63 12.02 -5.47
C ALA A 68 1.53 11.93 -6.54
N ASP A 69 1.90 11.83 -7.82
CA ASP A 69 0.98 11.70 -8.97
C ASP A 69 0.27 10.34 -9.07
N MET A 70 0.67 9.37 -8.24
CA MET A 70 0.02 8.07 -8.12
C MET A 70 -1.03 8.05 -7.02
N VAL A 71 -1.10 9.09 -6.18
CA VAL A 71 -1.98 9.14 -5.00
C VAL A 71 -3.17 10.06 -5.29
N LYS A 72 -4.38 9.56 -5.05
CA LYS A 72 -5.60 10.36 -5.13
C LYS A 72 -5.60 11.43 -4.04
N GLU A 73 -6.06 12.64 -4.36
CA GLU A 73 -6.27 13.67 -3.35
C GLU A 73 -7.22 13.18 -2.24
N GLY A 74 -6.82 13.38 -0.98
CA GLY A 74 -7.57 12.91 0.19
C GLY A 74 -7.48 11.40 0.48
N ALA A 75 -6.68 10.64 -0.27
CA ALA A 75 -6.44 9.23 0.04
C ALA A 75 -5.63 9.05 1.32
N VAL A 76 -5.91 7.96 2.02
CA VAL A 76 -5.06 7.48 3.12
C VAL A 76 -3.99 6.56 2.55
N VAL A 77 -2.72 6.88 2.81
CA VAL A 77 -1.58 6.05 2.42
C VAL A 77 -1.03 5.33 3.65
N VAL A 78 -0.87 4.02 3.56
CA VAL A 78 -0.23 3.17 4.56
C VAL A 78 1.04 2.59 3.95
N ASP A 79 2.20 3.16 4.30
CA ASP A 79 3.49 2.66 3.85
C ASP A 79 4.08 1.67 4.87
N VAL A 80 4.24 0.41 4.45
CA VAL A 80 4.78 -0.68 5.27
C VAL A 80 6.27 -0.88 5.01
N GLY A 81 6.85 -0.16 4.05
CA GLY A 81 8.26 -0.22 3.73
C GLY A 81 9.13 0.25 4.90
N ILE A 82 10.03 -0.62 5.36
CA ILE A 82 11.11 -0.24 6.26
C ILE A 82 12.41 -0.33 5.45
N HIS A 83 13.03 0.83 5.19
CA HIS A 83 14.26 0.91 4.41
C HIS A 83 15.39 1.44 5.30
N ARG A 84 16.54 0.77 5.26
CA ARG A 84 17.78 1.29 5.86
C ARG A 84 18.50 2.12 4.81
N LEU A 85 18.68 3.39 5.08
CA LEU A 85 19.43 4.30 4.22
C LEU A 85 20.83 4.50 4.80
N PRO A 86 21.89 4.56 3.99
CA PRO A 86 23.22 4.87 4.48
C PRO A 86 23.22 6.21 5.23
N ASP A 87 23.74 6.19 6.45
CA ASP A 87 23.87 7.36 7.31
C ASP A 87 25.25 7.33 7.99
N SER A 88 26.18 8.09 7.43
CA SER A 88 27.56 8.17 7.93
C SER A 88 27.66 8.86 9.29
N SER A 89 26.60 9.51 9.78
CA SER A 89 26.58 10.12 11.11
C SER A 89 26.29 9.12 12.24
N LYS A 90 25.77 7.93 11.90
CA LYS A 90 25.45 6.88 12.88
C LYS A 90 26.55 5.83 12.96
N LYS A 91 26.77 5.31 14.18
CA LYS A 91 27.75 4.24 14.45
C LYS A 91 27.49 2.96 13.64
N SER A 92 26.23 2.67 13.29
CA SER A 92 25.83 1.53 12.45
C SER A 92 26.03 1.75 10.95
N GLY A 93 26.32 2.97 10.49
CA GLY A 93 26.43 3.34 9.08
C GLY A 93 25.10 3.44 8.33
N PHE A 94 23.98 3.23 9.03
CA PHE A 94 22.59 3.27 8.57
C PHE A 94 21.68 3.63 9.77
#